data_AF-A0A968WFV3-F1
#
_entry.id   AF-A0A968WFV3-F1
#
_cell.length_a   1.000
_cell.length_b   1.000
_cell.length_c   1.000
_cell.angle_alpha   90.00
_cell.angle_beta   90.00
_cell.angle_gamma   90.00
#
_symmetry.space_group_name_H-M   'P 1'
#
loop_
_entity.id
_entity.type
_entity.pdbx_description
1 polymer ?
#
loop_
_entity_poly.entity_id
_entity_poly.type
_entity_poly.pdbx_seq_one_letter_code
_entity_poly.pdbx_strand_id
1 'polypeptide(L)'
;MYASTISKLKKDLQARTEEIALLQEQVDKYRNENENLMLTIDLQQATLEDKDTQIMAKQQELALIEARIQELMVQSQVSEADAYFARAQAVEEAAARTRLAPKKKKETLREALELYKKSLSLGKQEAQAKITELEKKI
;
A
#
# COMPACT_ATOMS: atom_id res chain seq x y z
N MET A 1 -72.59 39.97 35.65
CA MET A 1 -72.22 38.63 35.13
C MET A 1 -71.11 38.67 34.08
N TYR A 2 -71.00 39.70 33.22
CA TYR A 2 -69.98 39.76 32.16
C TYR A 2 -68.55 40.12 32.60
N ALA A 3 -68.39 40.87 33.71
CA ALA A 3 -67.08 41.38 34.14
C ALA A 3 -66.08 40.28 34.53
N SER A 4 -66.52 39.19 35.16
CA SER A 4 -65.62 38.08 35.55
C SER A 4 -65.16 37.27 34.33
N THR A 5 -66.04 37.07 33.35
CA THR A 5 -65.72 36.40 32.09
C THR A 5 -64.72 37.21 31.27
N ILE A 6 -64.92 38.53 31.17
CA ILE A 6 -63.96 39.44 30.50
C ILE A 6 -62.59 39.41 31.20
N SER A 7 -62.56 39.37 32.53
CA SER A 7 -61.31 39.28 33.30
C SER A 7 -60.56 37.97 33.05
N LYS A 8 -61.27 36.84 33.01
CA LYS A 8 -60.68 35.54 32.66
C LYS A 8 -60.12 35.53 31.23
N LEU A 9 -60.90 36.00 30.25
CA LEU A 9 -60.46 36.06 28.85
C LEU A 9 -59.22 36.95 28.68
N LYS A 10 -59.09 38.05 29.43
CA LYS A 10 -57.88 38.88 29.43
C LYS A 10 -56.66 38.14 29.99
N LYS A 11 -56.83 37.38 31.08
CA LYS A 11 -55.74 36.57 31.66
C LYS A 11 -55.31 35.46 30.71
N ASP A 12 -56.26 34.76 30.09
CA ASP A 12 -55.97 33.71 29.13
C ASP A 12 -55.26 34.28 27.89
N LEU A 13 -55.72 35.43 27.39
CA LEU A 13 -55.05 36.14 26.29
C LEU A 13 -53.62 36.53 26.65
N GLN A 14 -53.40 37.04 27.85
CA GLN A 14 -52.06 37.39 28.32
C GLN A 14 -51.16 36.15 28.41
N ALA A 15 -51.64 35.06 29.02
CA ALA A 15 -50.88 33.81 29.14
C ALA A 15 -50.52 33.22 27.76
N ARG A 16 -51.46 33.25 26.80
CA ARG A 16 -51.19 32.82 25.41
C ARG A 16 -50.20 33.74 24.70
N THR A 17 -50.23 35.04 24.98
CA THR A 17 -49.29 36.01 24.38
C THR A 17 -47.87 35.76 24.90
N GLU A 18 -47.72 35.48 26.19
CA GLU A 18 -46.44 35.11 26.82
C GLU A 18 -45.93 33.77 26.28
N GLU A 19 -46.80 32.76 26.13
CA GLU A 19 -46.46 31.46 25.55
C GLU A 19 -46.01 31.58 24.08
N ILE A 20 -46.70 32.39 23.27
CA ILE A 20 -46.31 32.66 21.88
C ILE A 20 -44.93 33.29 21.82
N ALA A 21 -44.64 34.29 22.68
CA ALA A 21 -43.34 34.94 22.71
C ALA A 21 -42.21 33.96 23.04
N LEU A 22 -42.42 33.07 24.02
CA LEU A 22 -41.44 32.02 24.38
C LEU A 22 -41.21 31.02 23.25
N LEU A 23 -42.28 30.59 22.58
CA LEU A 23 -42.16 29.69 21.44
C LEU A 23 -41.42 30.34 20.27
N GLN A 24 -41.65 31.64 20.04
CA GLN A 24 -40.95 32.39 19.01
C GLN A 24 -39.45 32.47 19.28
N GLU A 25 -39.05 32.75 20.53
CA GLU A 25 -37.65 32.74 20.94
C GLU A 25 -37.00 31.36 20.75
N GLN A 26 -37.71 30.28 21.09
CA GLN A 26 -37.22 28.92 20.85
C GLN A 26 -37.06 28.60 19.36
N VAL A 27 -38.02 28.99 18.52
CA VAL A 27 -37.93 28.78 17.07
C VAL A 27 -36.73 29.52 16.49
N ASP A 28 -36.50 30.77 16.90
CA ASP A 28 -35.36 31.55 16.41
C ASP A 28 -34.03 30.95 16.89
N LYS A 29 -33.96 30.47 18.14
CA LYS A 29 -32.81 29.73 18.65
C LYS A 29 -32.53 28.48 17.81
N TYR A 30 -33.52 27.63 17.58
CA TYR A 30 -33.33 26.40 16.81
C TYR A 30 -33.02 26.65 15.34
N ARG A 31 -33.54 27.73 14.74
CA ARG A 31 -33.13 28.14 13.39
C ARG A 31 -31.65 28.47 13.32
N ASN A 32 -31.17 29.30 14.25
CA ASN A 32 -29.75 29.66 14.31
C ASN A 32 -28.86 28.43 14.56
N GLU A 33 -29.27 27.53 15.47
CA GLU A 33 -28.54 26.28 15.71
C GLU A 33 -28.49 25.39 14.47
N ASN A 34 -29.62 25.23 13.76
CA ASN A 34 -29.66 24.44 12.53
C ASN A 34 -28.81 25.05 11.42
N GLU A 35 -28.81 26.37 11.24
CA GLU A 35 -27.96 27.04 10.26
C GLU A 35 -26.47 26.80 10.55
N ASN A 36 -26.06 26.92 11.82
CA ASN A 36 -24.68 26.63 12.23
C ASN A 36 -24.29 25.16 12.02
N LEU A 37 -25.21 24.24 12.29
CA LEU A 37 -25.01 22.82 12.04
C LEU A 37 -24.87 22.52 10.55
N MET A 38 -25.69 23.12 9.69
CA MET A 38 -25.57 22.96 8.23
C MET A 38 -24.20 23.43 7.74
N LEU A 39 -23.75 24.61 8.17
CA LEU A 39 -22.41 25.11 7.81
C LEU A 39 -21.28 24.17 8.26
N THR A 40 -21.43 23.56 9.44
CA THR A 40 -20.46 22.60 9.97
C THR A 40 -20.45 21.32 9.12
N ILE A 41 -21.63 20.82 8.75
CA ILE A 41 -21.77 19.63 7.90
C ILE A 41 -21.15 19.89 6.53
N ASP A 42 -21.39 21.04 5.91
CA ASP A 42 -20.83 21.39 4.61
C ASP A 42 -19.29 21.42 4.65
N LEU A 43 -18.72 22.01 5.71
CA LEU A 43 -17.27 22.04 5.91
C LEU A 43 -16.69 20.63 6.12
N GLN A 44 -17.37 19.80 6.90
CA GLN A 44 -16.97 18.41 7.13
C GLN A 44 -17.04 17.60 5.83
N GLN A 45 -18.08 17.79 5.02
CA GLN A 45 -18.22 17.10 3.74
C GLN A 45 -17.09 17.48 2.78
N ALA A 46 -16.79 18.77 2.63
CA ALA A 46 -15.66 19.21 1.80
C ALA A 46 -14.32 18.64 2.28
N THR A 47 -14.13 18.54 3.61
CA THR A 47 -12.94 17.93 4.21
C THR A 47 -12.85 16.43 3.92
N LEU A 48 -13.98 15.71 3.94
CA LEU A 48 -14.02 14.28 3.62
C LEU A 48 -13.69 14.04 2.14
N GLU A 49 -14.25 14.84 1.24
CA GLU A 49 -13.99 14.74 -0.21
C GLU A 49 -12.51 14.98 -0.56
N ASP A 50 -11.86 15.98 0.08
CA ASP A 50 -10.43 16.21 -0.06
C ASP A 50 -9.60 15.01 0.46
N LYS A 51 -9.97 14.48 1.63
CA LYS A 51 -9.29 13.30 2.20
C LYS A 51 -9.43 12.07 1.32
N ASP A 52 -10.61 11.82 0.77
CA ASP A 52 -10.83 10.70 -0.14
C ASP A 52 -9.98 10.83 -1.40
N THR A 53 -9.88 12.03 -1.96
CA THR A 53 -9.01 12.32 -3.11
C THR A 53 -7.54 12.03 -2.77
N GLN A 54 -7.07 12.44 -1.59
CA GLN A 54 -5.71 12.16 -1.13
C GLN A 54 -5.46 10.67 -0.90
N ILE A 55 -6.44 9.95 -0.34
CA ILE A 55 -6.36 8.50 -0.13
C ILE A 55 -6.24 7.79 -1.47
N MET A 56 -7.08 8.14 -2.46
CA MET A 56 -7.01 7.55 -3.80
C MET A 56 -5.66 7.78 -4.47
N ALA A 57 -5.12 9.00 -4.39
CA ALA A 57 -3.80 9.33 -4.93
C ALA A 57 -2.69 8.48 -4.27
N LYS A 58 -2.73 8.34 -2.93
CA LYS A 58 -1.76 7.53 -2.19
C LYS A 58 -1.87 6.03 -2.49
N GLN A 59 -3.08 5.52 -2.70
CA GLN A 59 -3.29 4.12 -3.09
C GLN A 59 -2.68 3.84 -4.48
N GLN A 60 -2.81 4.76 -5.43
CA GLN A 60 -2.18 4.63 -6.75
C GLN A 60 -0.65 4.70 -6.66
N GLU A 61 -0.12 5.60 -5.84
CA GLU A 61 1.33 5.69 -5.60
C GLU A 61 1.88 4.41 -4.96
N LEU A 62 1.19 3.87 -3.96
CA LEU A 62 1.57 2.59 -3.33
C LEU A 62 1.59 1.44 -4.34
N ALA A 63 0.56 1.31 -5.17
CA ALA A 63 0.50 0.26 -6.19
C ALA A 63 1.66 0.37 -7.20
N LEU A 64 2.05 1.59 -7.57
CA LEU A 64 3.20 1.83 -8.45
C LEU A 64 4.52 1.42 -7.78
N ILE A 65 4.70 1.78 -6.50
CA ILE A 65 5.90 1.43 -5.73
C ILE A 65 6.01 -0.09 -5.55
N GLU A 66 4.90 -0.77 -5.23
CA GLU A 66 4.86 -2.22 -5.09
C GLU A 66 5.25 -2.93 -6.39
N ALA A 67 4.70 -2.47 -7.52
CA ALA A 67 5.07 -3.00 -8.84
C ALA A 67 6.57 -2.79 -9.13
N ARG A 68 7.11 -1.62 -8.78
CA ARG A 68 8.54 -1.32 -8.97
C ARG A 68 9.44 -2.18 -8.07
N ILE A 69 9.03 -2.44 -6.84
CA ILE A 69 9.76 -3.33 -5.91
C ILE A 69 9.79 -4.75 -6.47
N GLN A 70 8.65 -5.27 -6.96
CA GLN A 70 8.60 -6.60 -7.57
C GLN A 70 9.51 -6.70 -8.80
N GLU A 71 9.50 -5.68 -9.66
CA GLU A 71 10.39 -5.61 -10.81
C GLU A 71 11.87 -5.63 -10.39
N LEU A 72 12.26 -4.82 -9.40
CA LEU A 72 13.63 -4.76 -8.89
C LEU A 72 14.06 -6.08 -8.25
N MET A 73 13.17 -6.77 -7.53
CA MET A 73 13.45 -8.08 -6.97
C MET A 73 13.74 -9.11 -8.06
N VAL A 74 12.91 -9.16 -9.10
CA VAL A 74 13.11 -10.06 -10.24
C VAL A 74 14.42 -9.73 -10.96
N GLN A 75 14.69 -8.45 -11.23
CA GLN A 75 15.94 -8.01 -11.86
C GLN A 75 17.17 -8.37 -11.02
N SER A 76 17.10 -8.17 -9.71
CA SER A 76 18.17 -8.53 -8.78
C SER A 76 18.45 -10.04 -8.80
N GLN A 77 17.39 -10.86 -8.76
CA GLN A 77 17.51 -12.31 -8.82
C GLN A 77 18.13 -12.78 -10.15
N VAL A 78 17.70 -12.22 -11.28
CA VAL A 78 18.27 -12.53 -12.60
C VAL A 78 19.75 -12.13 -12.67
N SER A 79 20.09 -10.92 -12.22
CA SER A 79 21.46 -10.42 -12.21
C SER A 79 22.38 -11.28 -11.33
N GLU A 80 21.92 -11.69 -10.15
CA GLU A 80 22.66 -12.58 -9.27
C GLU A 80 22.83 -13.97 -9.90
N ALA A 81 21.80 -14.52 -10.53
CA ALA A 81 21.87 -15.78 -11.25
C ALA A 81 22.90 -15.73 -12.39
N ASP A 82 22.91 -14.65 -13.18
CA ASP A 82 23.86 -14.42 -14.27
C ASP A 82 25.30 -14.24 -13.74
N ALA A 83 25.49 -13.55 -12.62
CA ALA A 83 26.80 -13.39 -12.00
C ALA A 83 27.40 -14.73 -11.54
N TYR A 84 26.60 -15.59 -10.89
CA TYR A 84 27.04 -16.94 -10.53
C TYR A 84 27.35 -17.79 -11.76
N PHE A 85 26.54 -17.69 -12.82
CA PHE A 85 26.76 -18.41 -14.07
C PHE A 85 28.08 -18.00 -14.74
N ALA A 86 28.32 -16.70 -14.90
CA ALA A 86 29.55 -16.17 -15.50
C ALA A 86 30.78 -16.56 -14.67
N ARG A 87 30.68 -16.51 -13.34
CA ARG A 87 31.76 -16.97 -12.45
C ARG A 87 32.00 -18.47 -12.61
N ALA A 88 30.94 -19.29 -12.71
CA ALA A 88 31.06 -20.72 -12.93
C ALA A 88 31.77 -21.04 -14.26
N GLN A 89 31.43 -20.33 -15.34
CA GLN A 89 32.10 -20.46 -16.64
C GLN A 89 33.59 -20.14 -16.56
N ALA A 90 33.97 -19.05 -15.88
CA ALA A 90 35.37 -18.68 -15.71
C ALA A 90 36.16 -19.74 -14.91
N VAL A 91 35.55 -20.30 -13.86
CA VAL A 91 36.15 -21.37 -13.04
C VAL A 91 36.26 -22.67 -13.82
N GLU A 92 35.23 -23.04 -14.61
CA GLU A 92 35.26 -24.20 -15.51
C GLU A 92 36.39 -24.07 -16.55
N GLU A 93 36.55 -22.89 -17.14
CA GLU A 93 37.63 -22.61 -18.09
C GLU A 93 39.02 -22.71 -17.44
N ALA A 94 39.18 -22.20 -16.22
CA ALA A 94 40.42 -22.34 -15.45
C ALA A 94 40.77 -23.82 -15.18
N ALA A 95 39.77 -24.64 -14.86
CA ALA A 95 39.94 -26.08 -14.71
C ALA A 95 40.35 -26.74 -16.05
N ALA A 96 39.76 -26.33 -17.17
CA ALA A 96 40.10 -26.82 -18.50
C ALA A 96 41.56 -26.50 -18.88
N ARG A 97 42.05 -25.31 -18.50
CA ARG A 97 43.44 -24.87 -18.71
C ARG A 97 44.45 -25.60 -17.81
N THR A 98 44.01 -26.20 -16.70
CA THR A 98 44.87 -26.96 -15.78
C THR A 98 45.19 -28.36 -16.34
N ARG A 99 46.41 -28.55 -16.89
CA ARG A 99 46.81 -29.80 -17.57
C ARG A 99 47.51 -30.84 -16.69
N LEU A 100 48.35 -30.40 -15.75
CA LEU A 100 49.31 -31.27 -15.05
C LEU A 100 48.98 -31.53 -13.56
N ALA A 101 47.81 -31.07 -13.08
CA ALA A 101 47.38 -31.20 -11.69
C ALA A 101 45.93 -31.73 -11.60
N PRO A 102 45.71 -33.05 -11.75
CA PRO A 102 44.37 -33.63 -11.87
C PRO A 102 43.51 -33.45 -10.61
N LYS A 103 44.12 -33.50 -9.40
CA LYS A 103 43.39 -33.25 -8.14
C LYS A 103 42.83 -31.83 -8.08
N LYS A 104 43.68 -30.83 -8.37
CA LYS A 104 43.28 -29.41 -8.40
C LYS A 104 42.23 -29.16 -9.48
N LYS A 105 42.39 -29.75 -10.67
CA LYS A 105 41.38 -29.68 -11.73
C LYS A 105 40.01 -30.18 -11.26
N LYS A 106 39.96 -31.33 -10.56
CA LYS A 106 38.70 -31.88 -10.03
C LYS A 106 38.10 -31.00 -8.93
N GLU A 107 38.91 -30.39 -8.08
CA GLU A 107 38.47 -29.41 -7.08
C GLU A 107 37.88 -28.15 -7.74
N THR A 108 38.55 -27.60 -8.74
CA THR A 108 38.06 -26.44 -9.49
C THR A 108 36.78 -26.74 -10.27
N LEU A 109 36.63 -27.95 -10.84
CA LEU A 109 35.37 -28.38 -11.47
C LEU A 109 34.23 -28.52 -10.47
N ARG A 110 34.50 -28.98 -9.24
CA ARG A 110 33.49 -29.01 -8.17
C ARG A 110 33.08 -27.61 -7.75
N GLU A 111 34.02 -26.66 -7.68
CA GLU A 111 33.69 -25.25 -7.42
C GLU A 111 32.79 -24.66 -8.52
N ALA A 112 33.11 -24.89 -9.80
CA ALA A 112 32.25 -24.49 -10.91
C ALA A 112 30.86 -25.12 -10.81
N LEU A 113 30.77 -26.41 -10.46
CA LEU A 113 29.49 -27.12 -10.29
C LEU A 113 28.62 -26.48 -9.22
N GLU A 114 29.18 -26.12 -8.06
CA GLU A 114 28.44 -25.48 -6.98
C GLU A 114 27.96 -24.06 -7.36
N LEU A 115 28.75 -23.32 -8.15
CA LEU A 115 28.34 -22.02 -8.68
C LEU A 115 27.21 -22.14 -9.72
N TYR A 116 27.26 -23.14 -10.60
CA TYR A 116 26.15 -23.41 -11.53
C TYR A 116 24.87 -23.83 -10.79
N LYS A 117 24.97 -24.67 -9.75
CA LYS A 117 23.80 -25.02 -8.91
C LYS A 117 23.17 -23.80 -8.25
N LYS A 118 23.98 -22.86 -7.75
CA LYS A 118 23.49 -21.59 -7.21
C LYS A 118 22.78 -20.76 -8.27
N SER A 119 23.38 -20.60 -9.45
CA SER A 119 22.75 -19.92 -10.59
C SER A 119 21.41 -20.56 -10.98
N LEU A 120 21.33 -21.90 -11.02
CA LEU A 120 20.10 -22.64 -11.31
C LEU A 120 19.03 -22.40 -10.24
N SER A 121 19.41 -22.44 -8.95
CA SER A 121 18.49 -22.20 -7.84
C SER A 121 17.85 -20.80 -7.88
N LEU A 122 18.52 -19.84 -8.51
CA LEU A 122 18.02 -18.50 -8.75
C LEU A 122 17.22 -18.37 -10.06
N GLY A 123 17.11 -19.42 -10.87
CA GLY A 123 16.23 -19.49 -12.04
C GLY A 123 16.92 -19.56 -13.40
N LYS A 124 18.25 -19.53 -13.47
CA LYS A 124 18.99 -19.61 -14.75
C LYS A 124 19.00 -21.04 -15.30
N GLN A 125 18.05 -21.37 -16.16
CA GLN A 125 17.87 -22.72 -16.72
C GLN A 125 19.08 -23.22 -17.53
N GLU A 126 19.84 -22.33 -18.16
CA GLU A 126 21.07 -22.67 -18.90
C GLU A 126 22.11 -23.39 -18.02
N ALA A 127 22.11 -23.14 -16.71
CA ALA A 127 23.00 -23.80 -15.75
C ALA A 127 22.75 -25.31 -15.66
N GLN A 128 21.53 -25.79 -15.91
CA GLN A 128 21.18 -27.20 -15.82
C GLN A 128 22.01 -28.06 -16.80
N ALA A 129 22.19 -27.60 -18.04
CA ALA A 129 22.98 -28.31 -19.03
C ALA A 129 24.46 -28.44 -18.58
N LYS A 130 25.00 -27.37 -17.99
CA LYS A 130 26.37 -27.33 -17.48
C LYS A 130 26.58 -28.20 -16.24
N ILE A 131 25.62 -28.22 -15.33
CA ILE A 131 25.60 -29.12 -14.17
C ILE A 131 25.68 -30.57 -14.63
N THR A 132 24.81 -30.99 -15.54
CA THR A 132 24.78 -32.36 -16.05
C THR A 132 26.06 -32.73 -16.81
N GLU A 133 26.68 -31.78 -17.52
CA GLU A 133 27.97 -32.00 -18.19
C GLU A 133 29.12 -32.18 -17.18
N LEU A 134 29.16 -31.35 -16.14
CA LEU A 134 30.19 -31.37 -15.09
C LEU A 134 30.10 -32.60 -14.19
N GLU A 135 28.89 -33.02 -13.82
CA GLU A 135 28.65 -34.21 -13.01
C GLU A 135 29.17 -35.50 -13.68
N LYS A 136 29.22 -35.54 -15.01
CA LYS A 136 29.81 -36.66 -15.76
C LYS A 136 31.34 -36.63 -15.80
N LYS A 137 31.96 -35.46 -15.58
CA LYS A 137 33.42 -35.24 -15.70
C LYS A 137 34.15 -35.33 -14.35
N ILE A 138 33.42 -35.19 -13.23
CA ILE A 138 33.93 -35.26 -11.84
C ILE A 138 33.82 -36.69 -11.34
#